data_AF-A0A2D8ITT0-F1
#
_entry.id   AF-A0A2D8ITT0-F1
#
_cell.length_a   1.000
_cell.length_b   1.000
_cell.length_c   1.000
_cell.angle_alpha   90.00
_cell.angle_beta   90.00
_cell.angle_gamma   90.00
#
_symmetry.space_group_name_H-M   'P 1'
#
loop_
_entity.id
_entity.type
_entity.pdbx_description
1 polymer ?
#
loop_
_entity_poly.entity_id
_entity_poly.type
_entity_poly.pdbx_seq_one_letter_code
_entity_poly.pdbx_strand_id
1 'polypeptide(L)'
;MSKPEIKQDPLYQLLRQEQIKEFNEQRDILDTSELKSGDYRGRDLRNMNARSLDFSDAYFRNADLSGIDFRETNLEGASILDAKLSGTYFPEDISAAEIRLSLDTGTRLRYDRK
;
A
#
# COMPACT_ATOMS: atom_id res chain seq x y z
N MET A 1 11.80 -14.53 -3.37
CA MET A 1 10.72 -13.52 -3.39
C MET A 1 9.43 -14.20 -2.93
N SER A 2 8.80 -13.72 -1.87
CA SER A 2 7.48 -14.20 -1.46
C SER A 2 6.46 -13.85 -2.55
N LYS A 3 5.57 -14.79 -2.84
CA LYS A 3 4.48 -14.57 -3.79
C LYS A 3 3.44 -13.64 -3.14
N PRO A 4 2.71 -12.82 -3.90
CA PRO A 4 1.55 -12.11 -3.37
C PRO A 4 0.56 -13.12 -2.78
N GLU A 5 0.06 -12.86 -1.57
CA GLU A 5 -0.85 -13.77 -0.88
C GLU A 5 -2.24 -13.13 -0.73
N ILE A 6 -3.27 -13.95 -0.97
CA ILE A 6 -4.66 -13.65 -0.63
C ILE A 6 -4.91 -14.23 0.75
N LYS A 7 -5.05 -13.38 1.74
CA LYS A 7 -5.16 -13.76 3.15
C LYS A 7 -6.63 -13.76 3.59
N GLN A 8 -6.97 -14.50 4.63
CA GLN A 8 -8.34 -14.53 5.17
C GLN A 8 -8.57 -13.48 6.27
N ASP A 9 -7.54 -12.70 6.61
CA ASP A 9 -7.64 -11.66 7.63
C ASP A 9 -8.77 -10.65 7.32
N PRO A 10 -9.59 -10.27 8.30
CA PRO A 10 -10.71 -9.37 8.08
C PRO A 10 -10.30 -8.00 7.49
N LEU A 11 -9.27 -7.33 8.03
CA LEU A 11 -8.85 -6.03 7.52
C LEU A 11 -8.30 -6.13 6.10
N TYR A 12 -7.49 -7.15 5.83
CA TYR A 12 -7.01 -7.45 4.48
C TYR A 12 -8.18 -7.63 3.50
N GLN A 13 -9.22 -8.36 3.90
CA GLN A 13 -10.39 -8.62 3.07
C GLN A 13 -11.20 -7.35 2.79
N LEU A 14 -11.34 -6.44 3.75
CA LEU A 14 -12.00 -5.14 3.53
C LEU A 14 -11.30 -4.34 2.43
N LEU A 15 -9.96 -4.29 2.41
CA LEU A 15 -9.21 -3.64 1.33
C LEU A 15 -9.38 -4.36 -0.01
N ARG A 16 -9.37 -5.70 0.00
CA ARG A 16 -9.54 -6.50 -1.23
C ARG A 16 -10.94 -6.37 -1.83
N GLN A 17 -11.94 -6.09 -0.99
CA GLN A 17 -13.33 -5.87 -1.37
C GLN A 17 -13.66 -4.37 -1.55
N GLU A 18 -12.66 -3.48 -1.45
CA GLU A 18 -12.80 -2.03 -1.62
C GLU A 18 -13.77 -1.38 -0.61
N GLN A 19 -13.94 -2.01 0.55
CA GLN A 19 -14.74 -1.53 1.68
C GLN A 19 -13.92 -0.56 2.55
N ILE A 20 -13.51 0.56 1.95
CA ILE A 20 -12.56 1.50 2.56
C ILE A 20 -13.14 2.20 3.79
N LYS A 21 -14.45 2.45 3.80
CA LYS A 21 -15.11 3.06 4.97
C LYS A 21 -15.02 2.14 6.18
N GLU A 22 -15.43 0.88 6.01
CA GLU A 22 -15.39 -0.15 7.05
C GLU A 22 -13.94 -0.43 7.48
N PHE A 23 -12.99 -0.47 6.54
CA PHE A 23 -11.57 -0.60 6.86
C PHE A 23 -11.11 0.52 7.81
N ASN A 24 -11.42 1.77 7.48
CA ASN A 24 -11.04 2.92 8.29
C ASN A 24 -11.68 2.90 9.68
N GLU A 25 -12.90 2.40 9.81
CA GLU A 25 -13.60 2.25 11.11
C GLU A 25 -13.00 1.13 11.98
N GLN A 26 -12.39 0.11 11.37
CA GLN A 26 -11.91 -1.09 12.08
C GLN A 26 -10.38 -1.14 12.26
N ARG A 27 -9.59 -0.35 11.51
CA ARG A 27 -8.11 -0.45 11.50
C ARG A 27 -7.44 -0.21 12.85
N ASP A 28 -8.08 0.54 13.74
CA ASP A 28 -7.55 0.82 15.09
C ASP A 28 -8.01 -0.20 16.14
N ILE A 29 -8.86 -1.16 15.74
CA ILE A 29 -9.47 -2.18 16.61
C ILE A 29 -8.89 -3.57 16.28
N LEU A 30 -8.71 -3.87 15.00
CA LEU A 30 -8.27 -5.17 14.50
C LEU A 30 -6.76 -5.22 14.27
N ASP A 31 -6.22 -6.44 14.17
CA ASP A 31 -4.80 -6.64 13.89
C ASP A 31 -4.43 -6.22 12.46
N THR A 32 -3.49 -5.29 12.33
CA THR A 32 -3.00 -4.79 11.03
C THR A 32 -1.80 -5.58 10.51
N SER A 33 -1.29 -6.57 11.26
CA SER A 33 -0.05 -7.29 10.93
C SER A 33 -0.13 -8.09 9.62
N GLU A 34 -1.35 -8.40 9.17
CA GLU A 34 -1.61 -9.17 7.96
C GLU A 34 -1.64 -8.33 6.67
N LEU A 35 -1.48 -7.00 6.76
CA LEU A 35 -1.51 -6.13 5.58
C LEU A 35 -0.24 -6.20 4.72
N LYS A 36 0.90 -6.57 5.31
CA LYS A 36 2.18 -6.79 4.61
C LYS A 36 2.13 -7.97 3.63
N SER A 37 2.92 -7.90 2.56
CA SER A 37 2.96 -8.89 1.46
C SER A 37 1.59 -9.14 0.78
N GLY A 38 0.62 -8.25 1.01
CA GLY A 38 -0.73 -8.38 0.48
C GLY A 38 -0.81 -8.15 -1.03
N ASP A 39 -1.69 -8.90 -1.68
CA ASP A 39 -2.09 -8.64 -3.07
C ASP A 39 -3.25 -7.63 -3.11
N TYR A 40 -2.96 -6.39 -3.51
CA TYR A 40 -3.93 -5.29 -3.68
C TYR A 40 -4.03 -4.83 -5.14
N ARG A 41 -3.66 -5.70 -6.08
CA ARG A 41 -3.61 -5.33 -7.50
C ARG A 41 -5.00 -4.97 -8.03
N GLY A 42 -5.05 -3.87 -8.78
CA GLY A 42 -6.25 -3.37 -9.44
C GLY A 42 -7.36 -2.90 -8.50
N ARG A 43 -7.08 -2.69 -7.21
CA ARG A 43 -8.07 -2.22 -6.24
C ARG A 43 -8.19 -0.70 -6.25
N ASP A 44 -9.40 -0.20 -6.04
CA ASP A 44 -9.62 1.19 -5.65
C ASP A 44 -9.44 1.35 -4.13
N LEU A 45 -8.34 1.98 -3.72
CA LEU A 45 -8.00 2.20 -2.31
C LEU A 45 -8.10 3.68 -1.90
N ARG A 46 -8.70 4.53 -2.74
CA ARG A 46 -8.83 5.95 -2.46
C ARG A 46 -9.53 6.17 -1.12
N ASN A 47 -9.08 7.18 -0.36
CA ASN A 47 -9.54 7.51 0.99
C ASN A 47 -9.17 6.50 2.09
N MET A 48 -8.31 5.51 1.82
CA MET A 48 -7.78 4.65 2.88
C MET A 48 -6.91 5.44 3.85
N ASN A 49 -7.17 5.29 5.14
CA ASN A 49 -6.30 5.79 6.19
C ASN A 49 -5.08 4.86 6.33
N ALA A 50 -3.99 5.21 5.63
CA ALA A 50 -2.76 4.43 5.62
C ALA A 50 -1.80 4.74 6.80
N ARG A 51 -2.15 5.70 7.67
CA ARG A 51 -1.30 6.20 8.75
C ARG A 51 -0.78 5.04 9.61
N SER A 52 0.53 4.98 9.85
CA SER A 52 1.18 3.98 10.71
C SER A 52 0.95 2.50 10.31
N LEU A 53 0.45 2.22 9.10
CA LEU A 53 0.28 0.85 8.61
C LEU A 53 1.58 0.28 8.05
N ASP A 54 1.63 -1.06 8.01
CA ASP A 54 2.71 -1.80 7.37
C ASP A 54 2.21 -2.48 6.08
N PHE A 55 2.58 -1.92 4.94
CA PHE A 55 2.39 -2.49 3.61
C PHE A 55 3.71 -2.95 3.00
N SER A 56 4.70 -3.30 3.83
CA SER A 56 5.96 -3.83 3.32
C SER A 56 5.69 -5.02 2.41
N ASP A 57 6.46 -5.10 1.34
CA ASP A 57 6.35 -6.15 0.33
C ASP A 57 5.01 -6.28 -0.42
N ALA A 58 4.07 -5.35 -0.24
CA ALA A 58 2.75 -5.40 -0.87
C ALA A 58 2.79 -5.15 -2.38
N TYR A 59 1.74 -5.57 -3.08
CA TYR A 59 1.59 -5.41 -4.53
C TYR A 59 0.39 -4.53 -4.86
N PHE A 60 0.64 -3.34 -5.39
CA PHE A 60 -0.36 -2.33 -5.75
C PHE A 60 -0.47 -2.12 -7.28
N ARG A 61 -0.06 -3.11 -8.09
CA ARG A 61 -0.10 -2.96 -9.56
C ARG A 61 -1.49 -2.55 -10.02
N ASN A 62 -1.61 -1.49 -10.84
CA ASN A 62 -2.88 -0.94 -11.33
C ASN A 62 -3.87 -0.47 -10.24
N ALA A 63 -3.46 -0.34 -8.98
CA ALA A 63 -4.35 0.15 -7.92
C ALA A 63 -4.56 1.67 -8.04
N ASP A 64 -5.70 2.16 -7.55
CA ASP A 64 -5.94 3.59 -7.38
C ASP A 64 -5.54 4.02 -5.98
N LEU A 65 -4.37 4.67 -5.86
CA LEU A 65 -3.82 5.17 -4.60
C LEU A 65 -3.95 6.69 -4.48
N SER A 66 -4.76 7.30 -5.36
CA SER A 66 -4.86 8.76 -5.48
C SER A 66 -5.33 9.39 -4.17
N GLY A 67 -4.64 10.44 -3.73
CA GLY A 67 -4.96 11.21 -2.53
C GLY A 67 -4.62 10.54 -1.20
N ILE A 68 -4.03 9.34 -1.20
CA ILE A 68 -3.63 8.66 0.04
C ILE A 68 -2.37 9.31 0.63
N ASP A 69 -2.32 9.44 1.96
CA ASP A 69 -1.14 9.88 2.69
C ASP A 69 -0.36 8.70 3.25
N PHE A 70 0.78 8.37 2.62
CA PHE A 70 1.69 7.31 3.06
C PHE A 70 2.89 7.81 3.88
N ARG A 71 2.93 9.07 4.32
CA ARG A 71 4.12 9.64 5.00
C ARG A 71 4.56 8.86 6.24
N GLU A 72 3.61 8.24 6.94
CA GLU A 72 3.86 7.41 8.12
C GLU A 72 3.64 5.90 7.86
N THR A 73 3.65 5.48 6.59
CA THR A 73 3.39 4.09 6.21
C THR A 73 4.68 3.40 5.81
N ASN A 74 4.82 2.12 6.18
CA ASN A 74 5.89 1.30 5.64
C ASN A 74 5.52 0.78 4.24
N LEU A 75 6.28 1.20 3.23
CA LEU A 75 6.15 0.75 1.85
C LEU A 75 7.42 0.01 1.38
N GLU A 76 8.34 -0.33 2.29
CA GLU A 76 9.59 -1.00 1.93
C GLU A 76 9.29 -2.31 1.21
N GLY A 77 9.87 -2.49 0.03
CA GLY A 77 9.61 -3.65 -0.81
C GLY A 77 8.29 -3.59 -1.59
N ALA A 78 7.40 -2.63 -1.37
CA ALA A 78 6.14 -2.58 -2.12
C ALA A 78 6.39 -2.32 -3.62
N SER A 79 5.52 -2.84 -4.48
CA SER A 79 5.54 -2.54 -5.92
C SER A 79 4.28 -1.76 -6.30
N ILE A 80 4.48 -0.60 -6.92
CA ILE A 80 3.41 0.32 -7.35
C ILE A 80 3.29 0.44 -8.87
N LEU A 81 3.71 -0.60 -9.61
CA LEU A 81 3.70 -0.60 -11.08
C LEU A 81 2.33 -0.17 -11.64
N ASP A 82 2.30 0.83 -12.52
CA ASP A 82 1.07 1.34 -13.15
C ASP A 82 -0.02 1.81 -12.15
N ALA A 83 0.31 2.07 -10.88
CA ALA A 83 -0.65 2.60 -9.92
C ALA A 83 -0.99 4.07 -10.23
N LYS A 84 -2.21 4.49 -9.88
CA LYS A 84 -2.59 5.92 -9.95
C LYS A 84 -2.17 6.62 -8.67
N LEU A 85 -1.35 7.65 -8.79
CA LEU A 85 -0.71 8.34 -7.66
C LEU A 85 -1.07 9.84 -7.55
N SER A 86 -2.16 10.27 -8.19
CA SER A 86 -2.52 11.71 -8.21
C SER A 86 -2.80 12.19 -6.78
N GLY A 87 -2.05 13.18 -6.30
CA GLY A 87 -2.20 13.72 -4.95
C GLY A 87 -1.74 12.79 -3.82
N THR A 88 -1.05 11.69 -4.13
CA THR A 88 -0.50 10.77 -3.12
C THR A 88 0.74 11.38 -2.45
N TYR A 89 0.81 11.29 -1.12
CA TYR A 89 2.03 11.61 -0.38
C TYR A 89 2.80 10.32 -0.07
N PHE A 90 4.12 10.38 -0.16
CA PHE A 90 5.03 9.27 0.15
C PHE A 90 5.89 9.58 1.38
N PRO A 91 6.49 8.58 2.04
CA PRO A 91 7.51 8.80 3.07
C PRO A 91 8.60 9.76 2.60
N GLU A 92 9.07 10.67 3.46
CA GLU A 92 10.07 11.69 3.05
C GLU A 92 11.41 11.07 2.61
N ASP A 93 11.74 9.89 3.11
CA ASP A 93 12.99 9.20 2.80
C ASP A 93 12.96 8.49 1.43
N ILE A 94 11.81 8.38 0.75
CA ILE A 94 11.75 7.80 -0.59
C ILE A 94 11.99 8.87 -1.66
N SER A 95 13.01 8.66 -2.49
CA SER A 95 13.30 9.59 -3.56
C SER A 95 12.25 9.52 -4.67
N ALA A 96 12.01 10.65 -5.34
CA ALA A 96 11.16 10.69 -6.54
C ALA A 96 11.65 9.74 -7.65
N ALA A 97 12.97 9.51 -7.73
CA ALA A 97 13.55 8.56 -8.68
C ALA A 97 13.15 7.11 -8.36
N GLU A 98 13.14 6.73 -7.07
CA GLU A 98 12.72 5.39 -6.65
C GLU A 98 11.21 5.18 -6.88
N ILE A 99 10.38 6.19 -6.55
CA ILE A 99 8.94 6.14 -6.84
C ILE A 99 8.72 5.90 -8.34
N ARG A 100 9.36 6.70 -9.21
CA ARG A 100 9.24 6.55 -10.67
C ARG A 100 9.76 5.21 -11.16
N LEU A 101 10.88 4.72 -10.64
CA LEU A 101 11.44 3.43 -11.03
C LEU A 101 10.44 2.29 -10.73
N SER A 102 9.83 2.28 -9.54
CA SER A 102 8.80 1.29 -9.20
C SER A 102 7.54 1.44 -10.04
N LEU A 103 7.09 2.68 -10.26
CA LEU A 103 5.90 2.97 -11.06
C LEU A 103 6.05 2.50 -12.52
N ASP A 104 7.21 2.74 -13.13
CA ASP A 104 7.45 2.51 -14.56
C ASP A 104 7.93 1.07 -14.85
N THR A 105 8.67 0.46 -13.93
CA THR A 105 9.34 -0.84 -14.18
C THR A 105 8.91 -1.95 -13.23
N GLY A 106 8.19 -1.60 -12.16
CA GLY A 106 7.69 -2.56 -11.18
C GLY A 106 8.77 -3.08 -10.23
N THR A 107 9.95 -2.45 -10.19
CA THR A 107 10.91 -2.68 -9.10
C THR A 107 10.26 -2.44 -7.76
N ARG A 108 10.78 -3.09 -6.73
CA ARG A 108 10.31 -2.90 -5.35
C ARG A 108 10.92 -1.61 -4.82
N LEU A 109 10.10 -0.79 -4.17
CA LEU A 109 10.52 0.45 -3.51
C LEU A 109 11.58 0.11 -2.45
N ARG A 110 12.66 0.89 -2.44
CA ARG A 110 13.78 0.76 -1.49
C ARG A 110 14.14 2.11 -0.92
N TYR A 111 14.09 2.23 0.40
CA TYR A 111 14.48 3.45 1.10
C TYR A 111 14.90 3.17 2.54
N ASP A 112 15.82 3.97 3.05
CA ASP A 112 16.25 3.86 4.45
C ASP A 112 15.23 4.57 5.34
N ARG A 113 14.56 3.81 6.21
CA ARG A 113 13.72 4.40 7.26
C ARG A 113 14.61 4.92 8.38
N LYS A 114 14.52 6.23 8.65
CA LYS A 114 15.16 6.83 9.84
C LYS A 114 14.40 6.49 11.12
#